data_AF-A0A3S9PVB3-F1
#
_entry.id   AF-A0A3S9PVB3-F1
#
_cell.length_a   1.000
_cell.length_b   1.000
_cell.length_c   1.000
_cell.angle_alpha   90.00
_cell.angle_beta   90.00
_cell.angle_gamma   90.00
#
_symmetry.space_group_name_H-M   'P 1'
#
loop_
_entity.id
_entity.type
_entity.pdbx_description
1 polymer ?
#
loop_
_entity_poly.entity_id
_entity_poly.type
_entity_poly.pdbx_seq_one_letter_code
_entity_poly.pdbx_strand_id
1 'polypeptide(L)'
;MGDWDGDGEDTLVAKRGKTYFVKNEIEGGNADFEFTYGREPDLPLVGDWNGDGEDTFAVRRGNVVYLNNTLVGGDAEHEVSYGKDTDEVFVGDWDGDDVDTLAVRR
;
A
#
# COMPACT_ATOMS: atom_id res chain seq x y z
N MET A 1 -1.23 1.59 8.66
CA MET A 1 -1.60 0.33 9.34
C MET A 1 -1.94 -0.63 8.23
N GLY A 2 -1.79 -1.91 8.49
CA GLY A 2 -2.17 -2.98 7.57
C GLY A 2 -1.77 -4.33 8.14
N ASP A 3 -2.31 -5.39 7.58
CA ASP A 3 -2.01 -6.79 7.91
C ASP A 3 -0.87 -7.30 7.04
N TRP A 4 0.38 -7.10 7.48
CA TRP A 4 1.56 -7.33 6.62
C TRP A 4 1.99 -8.80 6.52
N ASP A 5 1.43 -9.69 7.35
CA ASP A 5 1.75 -11.12 7.40
C ASP A 5 0.53 -12.05 7.35
N GLY A 6 -0.65 -11.50 7.05
CA GLY A 6 -1.86 -12.23 6.75
C GLY A 6 -2.45 -12.97 7.96
N ASP A 7 -2.22 -12.44 9.17
CA ASP A 7 -2.72 -13.03 10.41
C ASP A 7 -4.11 -12.49 10.83
N GLY A 8 -4.61 -11.50 10.10
CA GLY A 8 -5.89 -10.82 10.31
C GLY A 8 -5.80 -9.62 11.25
N GLU A 9 -4.62 -9.24 11.74
CA GLU A 9 -4.43 -8.10 12.66
C GLU A 9 -3.62 -6.95 12.00
N ASP A 10 -4.25 -5.78 11.93
CA ASP A 10 -3.58 -4.56 11.48
C ASP A 10 -2.44 -4.15 12.44
N THR A 11 -1.24 -3.97 11.88
CA THR A 11 -0.05 -3.53 12.61
C THR A 11 0.60 -2.28 12.01
N LEU A 12 1.75 -1.87 12.55
CA LEU A 12 2.28 -0.52 12.36
C LEU A 12 3.22 -0.43 11.15
N VAL A 13 3.10 0.69 10.43
CA VAL A 13 4.12 1.16 9.50
C VAL A 13 4.50 2.60 9.82
N ALA A 14 5.81 2.88 9.82
CA ALA A 14 6.34 4.23 9.83
C ALA A 14 6.93 4.59 8.46
N LYS A 15 6.77 5.85 8.06
CA LYS A 15 7.35 6.39 6.82
C LYS A 15 8.36 7.49 7.14
N ARG A 16 9.57 7.41 6.60
CA ARG A 16 10.59 8.48 6.64
C ARG A 16 11.04 8.81 5.22
N GLY A 17 10.56 9.93 4.69
CA GLY A 17 10.75 10.28 3.28
C GLY A 17 10.04 9.27 2.38
N LYS A 18 10.83 8.42 1.70
CA LYS A 18 10.33 7.35 0.80
C LYS A 18 10.56 5.95 1.36
N THR A 19 11.13 5.86 2.56
CA THR A 19 11.45 4.61 3.22
C THR A 19 10.33 4.25 4.18
N TYR A 20 9.86 3.01 4.08
CA TYR A 20 8.84 2.40 4.93
C TYR A 20 9.51 1.43 5.89
N PHE A 21 9.02 1.43 7.12
CA PHE A 21 9.47 0.61 8.23
C PHE A 21 8.22 -0.11 8.76
N VAL A 22 8.07 -1.37 8.36
CA VAL A 22 6.91 -2.20 8.67
C VAL A 22 7.23 -3.08 9.86
N LYS A 23 6.27 -3.22 10.78
CA LYS A 23 6.39 -4.08 11.93
C LYS A 23 5.11 -4.89 12.13
N ASN A 24 5.26 -6.20 12.30
CA ASN A 24 4.16 -7.16 12.44
C ASN A 24 3.65 -7.28 13.88
N GLU A 25 4.11 -6.42 14.79
CA GLU A 25 3.68 -6.42 16.18
C GLU A 25 3.50 -4.99 16.70
N ILE A 26 2.46 -4.78 17.53
CA ILE A 26 2.20 -3.49 18.21
C ILE A 26 3.12 -3.34 19.44
N GLU A 27 4.42 -3.27 19.20
CA GLU A 27 5.44 -3.02 20.22
C GLU A 27 6.63 -2.21 19.70
N GLY A 28 7.40 -1.59 20.59
CA GLY A 28 8.61 -0.87 20.21
C GLY A 28 9.71 -1.82 19.70
N GLY A 29 10.67 -1.33 18.92
CA GLY A 29 11.79 -2.15 18.43
C GLY A 29 12.23 -1.79 17.03
N ASN A 30 12.98 -2.70 16.41
CA ASN A 30 13.34 -2.59 14.99
C ASN A 30 12.14 -2.99 14.12
N ALA A 31 12.14 -2.54 12.87
CA ALA A 31 11.18 -2.97 11.86
C ALA A 31 11.53 -4.38 11.35
N ASP A 32 10.51 -5.14 10.97
CA ASP A 32 10.65 -6.46 10.34
C ASP A 32 11.00 -6.30 8.85
N PHE A 33 10.42 -5.27 8.20
CA PHE A 33 10.77 -4.87 6.84
C PHE A 33 11.17 -3.40 6.77
N GLU A 34 12.24 -3.12 6.01
CA GLU A 34 12.68 -1.78 5.66
C GLU A 34 12.94 -1.69 4.15
N PHE A 35 12.20 -0.82 3.47
CA PHE A 35 12.36 -0.66 2.02
C PHE A 35 11.99 0.73 1.54
N THR A 36 12.45 1.09 0.33
CA THR A 36 12.16 2.39 -0.29
C THR A 36 11.32 2.19 -1.54
N TYR A 37 10.14 2.82 -1.59
CA TYR A 37 9.23 2.70 -2.72
C TYR A 37 8.60 4.05 -3.08
N GLY A 38 8.49 4.30 -4.39
CA GLY A 38 7.95 5.54 -4.94
C GLY A 38 8.89 6.75 -4.91
N ARG A 39 8.30 7.94 -5.10
CA ARG A 39 8.96 9.25 -5.20
C ARG A 39 8.33 10.24 -4.21
N GLU A 40 9.00 11.37 -4.00
CA GLU A 40 8.59 12.38 -3.01
C GLU A 40 7.18 12.98 -3.23
N PRO A 41 6.65 13.14 -4.46
CA PRO A 41 5.27 13.60 -4.65
C PRO A 41 4.24 12.47 -4.59
N ASP A 42 4.66 11.21 -4.43
CA ASP A 42 3.73 10.09 -4.52
C ASP A 42 2.99 9.90 -3.19
N LEU A 43 1.69 9.60 -3.29
CA LEU A 43 0.84 9.28 -2.15
C LEU A 43 0.84 7.77 -1.92
N PRO A 44 1.24 7.26 -0.74
CA PRO A 44 1.17 5.83 -0.45
C PRO A 44 -0.28 5.37 -0.28
N LEU A 45 -0.54 4.17 -0.76
CA LEU A 45 -1.76 3.39 -0.60
C LEU A 45 -1.36 2.01 -0.06
N VAL A 46 -2.21 1.43 0.78
CA VAL A 46 -2.02 0.13 1.42
C VAL A 46 -3.29 -0.67 1.20
N GLY A 47 -3.13 -1.96 0.91
CA GLY A 47 -4.22 -2.92 0.74
C GLY A 47 -3.71 -4.27 0.24
N ASP A 48 -4.56 -5.29 0.29
CA ASP A 48 -4.34 -6.61 -0.30
C ASP A 48 -4.77 -6.57 -1.77
N TRP A 49 -3.82 -6.31 -2.67
CA TRP A 49 -4.15 -6.12 -4.08
C TRP A 49 -4.20 -7.42 -4.89
N ASN A 50 -3.77 -8.55 -4.33
CA ASN A 50 -3.67 -9.82 -5.04
C ASN A 50 -4.53 -10.94 -4.40
N GLY A 51 -5.17 -10.67 -3.26
CA GLY A 51 -6.04 -11.57 -2.53
C GLY A 51 -5.31 -12.67 -1.78
N ASP A 52 -4.06 -12.44 -1.36
CA ASP A 52 -3.28 -13.43 -0.60
C ASP A 52 -3.40 -13.27 0.93
N GLY A 53 -4.12 -12.24 1.38
CA GLY A 53 -4.33 -11.90 2.78
C GLY A 53 -3.27 -10.95 3.34
N GLU A 54 -2.20 -10.62 2.59
CA GLU A 54 -1.16 -9.69 3.03
C GLU A 54 -1.34 -8.30 2.40
N ASP A 55 -1.40 -7.27 3.25
CA ASP A 55 -1.35 -5.89 2.82
C ASP A 55 0.02 -5.55 2.23
N THR A 56 0.00 -4.91 1.07
CA THR A 56 1.20 -4.44 0.40
C THR A 56 1.02 -3.00 -0.10
N PHE A 57 2.03 -2.46 -0.81
CA PHE A 57 2.09 -1.04 -1.11
C PHE A 57 1.79 -0.73 -2.56
N ALA A 58 0.98 0.30 -2.74
CA ALA A 58 0.95 1.07 -3.98
C ALA A 58 1.30 2.54 -3.72
N VAL A 59 1.69 3.25 -4.77
CA VAL A 59 1.90 4.70 -4.73
C VAL A 59 1.15 5.37 -5.87
N ARG A 60 0.46 6.47 -5.57
CA ARG A 60 -0.27 7.27 -6.55
C ARG A 60 0.54 8.49 -6.96
N ARG A 61 0.70 8.69 -8.28
CA ARG A 61 1.32 9.85 -8.91
C ARG A 61 0.39 10.41 -9.98
N GLY A 62 -0.23 11.55 -9.71
CA GLY A 62 -1.29 12.06 -10.57
C GLY A 62 -2.45 11.07 -10.62
N ASN A 63 -2.85 10.64 -11.81
CA ASN A 63 -3.90 9.63 -12.00
C ASN A 63 -3.36 8.20 -12.19
N VAL A 64 -2.05 7.97 -11.98
CA VAL A 64 -1.43 6.64 -12.13
C VAL A 64 -1.11 6.07 -10.76
N VAL A 65 -1.46 4.81 -10.55
CA VAL A 65 -1.14 3.99 -9.38
C VAL A 65 -0.07 2.97 -9.78
N TYR A 66 0.99 2.90 -9.00
CA TYR A 66 2.13 2.00 -9.14
C TYR A 66 2.10 1.03 -7.97
N LEU A 67 1.92 -0.25 -8.23
CA LEU A 67 1.65 -1.26 -7.23
C LEU A 67 2.78 -2.28 -7.16
N ASN A 68 3.10 -2.73 -5.96
CA ASN A 68 4.06 -3.80 -5.69
C ASN A 68 3.50 -4.74 -4.62
N ASN A 69 3.26 -6.01 -4.96
CA ASN A 69 2.75 -7.02 -4.04
C ASN A 69 3.85 -7.62 -3.15
N THR A 70 4.94 -6.90 -2.95
CA THR A 70 6.02 -7.33 -2.06
C THR A 70 6.53 -6.16 -1.25
N LEU A 71 6.93 -6.42 0.00
CA LEU A 71 7.51 -5.43 0.91
C LEU A 71 8.98 -5.14 0.61
N VAL A 72 9.27 -4.89 -0.66
CA VAL A 72 10.60 -4.54 -1.16
C VAL A 72 10.55 -3.27 -2.01
N GLY A 73 11.71 -2.61 -2.10
CA GLY A 73 11.85 -1.46 -3.00
C GLY A 73 12.04 -1.92 -4.45
N GLY A 74 11.89 -0.98 -5.38
CA GLY A 74 12.14 -1.25 -6.80
C GLY A 74 11.07 -0.70 -7.71
N ASP A 75 10.97 -1.32 -8.88
CA ASP A 75 9.96 -1.01 -9.88
C ASP A 75 8.60 -1.57 -9.47
N ALA A 76 7.53 -0.98 -10.01
CA ALA A 76 6.19 -1.48 -9.81
C ALA A 76 5.97 -2.77 -10.60
N GLU A 77 5.22 -3.70 -10.02
CA GLU A 77 4.74 -4.89 -10.71
C GLU A 77 3.57 -4.54 -11.63
N HIS A 78 2.71 -3.62 -11.19
CA HIS A 78 1.53 -3.18 -11.93
C HIS A 78 1.42 -1.66 -11.97
N GLU A 79 0.96 -1.14 -13.11
CA GLU A 79 0.64 0.28 -13.30
C GLU A 79 -0.78 0.45 -13.82
N VAL A 80 -1.58 1.24 -13.12
CA VAL A 80 -3.01 1.44 -13.45
C VAL A 80 -3.33 2.93 -13.49
N SER A 81 -4.00 3.39 -14.55
CA SER A 81 -4.55 4.76 -14.61
C SER A 81 -6.00 4.76 -14.15
N TYR A 82 -6.32 5.54 -13.11
CA TYR A 82 -7.67 5.59 -12.54
C TYR A 82 -8.03 6.98 -12.00
N GLY A 83 -9.23 7.45 -12.37
CA GLY A 83 -9.73 8.78 -12.01
C GLY A 83 -8.95 9.94 -12.63
N LYS A 84 -9.17 11.13 -12.08
CA LYS A 84 -8.39 12.36 -12.34
C LYS A 84 -7.38 12.58 -11.23
N ASP A 85 -6.32 13.32 -11.50
CA ASP A 85 -5.32 13.70 -10.50
C ASP A 85 -5.91 14.41 -9.27
N THR A 86 -6.98 15.19 -9.47
CA THR A 86 -7.73 15.89 -8.41
C THR A 86 -8.67 15.01 -7.59
N ASP A 87 -8.96 13.79 -8.03
CA ASP A 87 -9.88 12.91 -7.32
C ASP A 87 -9.22 12.38 -6.03
N GLU A 88 -10.03 12.22 -4.99
CA GLU A 88 -9.61 11.54 -3.77
C GLU A 88 -9.77 10.03 -3.97
N VAL A 89 -8.73 9.26 -3.62
CA VAL A 89 -8.68 7.82 -3.80
C VAL A 89 -8.82 7.10 -2.46
N PHE A 90 -9.62 6.04 -2.46
CA PHE A 90 -9.80 5.12 -1.35
C PHE A 90 -9.43 3.71 -1.81
N VAL A 91 -9.02 2.88 -0.85
CA VAL A 91 -8.68 1.47 -1.02
C VAL A 91 -9.59 0.64 -0.13
N GLY A 92 -9.99 -0.52 -0.61
CA GLY A 92 -10.77 -1.49 0.14
C GLY A 92 -11.40 -2.53 -0.77
N ASP A 93 -11.87 -3.62 -0.18
CA ASP A 93 -12.72 -4.60 -0.83
C ASP A 93 -14.17 -4.06 -0.88
N TRP A 94 -14.61 -3.69 -2.09
CA TRP A 94 -15.93 -3.10 -2.31
C TRP A 94 -16.96 -4.11 -2.81
N ASP A 95 -16.54 -5.28 -3.31
CA ASP A 95 -17.42 -6.29 -3.91
C ASP A 95 -17.40 -7.65 -3.20
N GLY A 96 -16.57 -7.80 -2.17
CA GLY A 96 -16.52 -8.96 -1.29
C GLY A 96 -15.71 -10.11 -1.87
N ASP A 97 -14.71 -9.85 -2.69
CA ASP A 97 -13.85 -10.86 -3.32
C ASP A 97 -12.50 -11.07 -2.61
N ASP A 98 -12.33 -10.45 -1.44
CA ASP A 98 -11.11 -10.43 -0.63
C ASP A 98 -9.92 -9.78 -1.37
N VAL A 99 -10.16 -8.99 -2.43
CA VAL A 99 -9.15 -8.18 -3.13
C VAL A 99 -9.48 -6.69 -2.98
N ASP A 100 -8.53 -5.94 -2.42
CA ASP A 100 -8.65 -4.50 -2.32
C ASP A 100 -8.54 -3.83 -3.69
N THR A 101 -9.51 -2.94 -3.97
CA THR A 101 -9.56 -2.17 -5.21
C THR A 101 -9.76 -0.67 -4.98
N LEU A 102 -9.52 0.12 -6.03
CA LEU A 102 -9.56 1.58 -5.96
C LEU A 102 -10.98 2.13 -6.11
N ALA A 103 -11.39 2.99 -5.19
CA ALA A 103 -12.56 3.86 -5.33
C ALA A 103 -12.15 5.33 -5.43
N VAL A 104 -12.93 6.14 -6.17
CA VAL A 104 -12.69 7.58 -6.31
C VAL A 104 -13.90 8.41 -5.89
N ARG A 105 -13.63 9.52 -5.20
CA ARG A 105 -14.60 10.57 -4.90
C ARG A 105 -14.30 11.82 -5.72
N ARG A 106 -15.35 12.40 -6.29
CA ARG A 106 -15.34 13.56 -7.19
C ARG A 106 -16.47 14.52 -6.88
#